data_AF-A0A1I2I6P8-F1
#
_entry.id   AF-A0A1I2I6P8-F1
#
_cell.length_a   1.000
_cell.length_b   1.000
_cell.length_c   1.000
_cell.angle_alpha   90.00
_cell.angle_beta   90.00
_cell.angle_gamma   90.00
#
_symmetry.space_group_name_H-M   'P 1'
#
loop_
_entity.id
_entity.type
_entity.pdbx_description
1 polymer ?
#
loop_
_entity_poly.entity_id
_entity_poly.type
_entity_poly.pdbx_seq_one_letter_code
_entity_poly.pdbx_strand_id
1 'polypeptide(L)' 'MSLLASCQLHGIQPWAYLRDLLCVLPSWPRSRVLELAPAFWKQTREHEDAQQRLAANVFRAVTLADHAPPV' A
#
# COMPACT_ATOMS: atom_id res chain seq x y z
N MET A 1 -16.85 1.70 11.86
CA MET A 1 -16.05 2.27 10.75
C MET A 1 -15.15 1.18 10.19
N SER A 2 -15.15 0.95 8.88
CA SER A 2 -14.27 -0.06 8.24
C SER A 2 -13.06 0.62 7.56
N LEU A 3 -11.96 -0.12 7.41
CA LEU A 3 -10.76 0.35 6.68
C LEU A 3 -11.08 0.73 5.23
N LEU A 4 -11.98 0.00 4.58
CA LEU A 4 -12.41 0.28 3.20
C LEU A 4 -13.18 1.61 3.11
N ALA A 5 -14.06 1.90 4.06
CA ALA A 5 -14.74 3.19 4.13
C ALA A 5 -13.75 4.34 4.34
N SER A 6 -12.72 4.13 5.17
CA SER A 6 -11.63 5.10 5.34
C SER A 6 -10.84 5.31 4.03
N CYS A 7 -10.51 4.26 3.28
CA CYS A 7 -9.86 4.40 1.97
C CYS A 7 -10.70 5.26 0.99
N GLN A 8 -12.01 5.02 0.94
CA GLN A 8 -12.92 5.80 0.08
C GLN A 8 -12.95 7.28 0.47
N LEU A 9 -13.03 7.59 1.78
CA LEU A 9 -13.00 8.97 2.28
C LEU A 9 -11.70 9.70 1.93
N HIS A 10 -10.58 8.98 1.89
CA HIS A 10 -9.27 9.55 1.53
C HIS A 10 -8.97 9.50 0.01
N GLY A 11 -9.92 9.03 -0.81
CA GLY A 11 -9.78 8.92 -2.27
C GLY A 11 -8.69 7.91 -2.69
N ILE A 12 -8.49 6.86 -1.90
CA ILE A 12 -7.51 5.80 -2.15
C ILE A 12 -8.24 4.59 -2.73
N GLN A 13 -7.70 4.03 -3.81
CA GLN A 13 -8.23 2.81 -4.39
C GLN A 13 -8.05 1.65 -3.40
N PRO A 14 -9.12 1.03 -2.87
CA PRO A 14 -9.04 0.15 -1.70
C PRO A 14 -8.22 -1.12 -1.95
N TRP A 15 -8.32 -1.67 -3.16
CA TRP A 15 -7.61 -2.90 -3.53
C TRP A 15 -6.09 -2.69 -3.61
N ALA A 16 -5.67 -1.60 -4.27
CA ALA A 16 -4.27 -1.22 -4.38
C ALA A 16 -3.66 -0.91 -3.02
N TYR A 17 -4.40 -0.23 -2.14
CA TYR A 17 -4.00 -0.03 -0.75
C TYR A 17 -3.79 -1.34 -0.02
N LEU A 18 -4.76 -2.26 -0.08
CA LEU A 18 -4.68 -3.52 0.66
C LEU A 18 -3.53 -4.40 0.16
N ARG A 19 -3.35 -4.51 -1.17
CA ARG A 19 -2.22 -5.23 -1.77
C ARG A 19 -0.90 -4.68 -1.26
N ASP A 20 -0.70 -3.36 -1.40
CA ASP A 20 0.55 -2.72 -1.03
C ASP A 20 0.79 -2.80 0.49
N LEU A 21 -0.27 -2.66 1.30
CA LEU A 21 -0.25 -2.83 2.76
C LEU A 21 0.25 -4.23 3.15
N LEU A 22 -0.34 -5.28 2.59
CA LEU A 22 0.04 -6.66 2.90
C LEU A 22 1.49 -6.98 2.48
N CYS A 23 1.99 -6.31 1.44
CA CYS A 23 3.37 -6.46 1.00
C CYS A 23 4.38 -5.81 1.97
N VAL A 24 4.04 -4.65 2.53
CA VAL A 24 4.97 -3.88 3.37
C VAL A 24 4.87 -4.25 4.86
N LEU A 25 3.67 -4.59 5.34
CA LEU A 25 3.35 -4.90 6.74
C LEU A 25 4.34 -5.85 7.44
N PRO A 26 4.78 -7.00 6.86
CA PRO A 26 5.68 -7.92 7.56
C PRO A 26 7.07 -7.34 7.83
N SER A 27 7.53 -6.40 7.02
CA SER A 27 8.84 -5.76 7.19
C SER A 27 8.76 -4.44 7.98
N TRP A 28 7.57 -3.84 8.09
CA TRP A 28 7.38 -2.49 8.62
C TRP A 28 7.62 -2.43 10.14
N PRO A 29 8.33 -1.40 10.64
CA PRO A 29 8.55 -1.25 12.07
C PRO A 29 7.23 -0.99 12.81
N ARG A 30 6.99 -1.75 13.89
CA ARG A 30 5.75 -1.70 14.68
C ARG A 30 5.43 -0.29 15.21
N SER A 31 6.45 0.46 15.60
CA SER A 31 6.31 1.84 16.11
C SER A 31 5.77 2.82 15.07
N ARG A 32 5.85 2.50 13.77
CA ARG A 32 5.40 3.34 12.65
C ARG A 32 4.18 2.78 11.92
N VAL A 33 3.45 1.82 12.50
CA VAL A 33 2.26 1.22 11.86
C VAL A 33 1.18 2.26 11.54
N LEU A 34 1.08 3.34 12.33
CA LEU A 34 0.13 4.41 12.08
C LEU A 34 0.35 5.10 10.72
N GLU A 35 1.58 5.14 10.22
CA GLU A 35 1.91 5.68 8.89
C GLU A 35 1.25 4.87 7.77
N LEU A 36 0.96 3.58 8.00
CA LEU A 36 0.27 2.74 7.03
C LEU A 36 -1.24 2.98 6.99
N ALA A 37 -1.81 3.80 7.89
CA ALA A 37 -3.24 4.07 7.90
C ALA A 37 -3.68 4.82 6.62
N PRO A 38 -4.93 4.65 6.15
CA PRO A 38 -5.41 5.32 4.93
C PRO A 38 -5.26 6.84 4.95
N ALA A 39 -5.30 7.46 6.14
CA ALA A 39 -5.10 8.89 6.31
C ALA A 39 -3.69 9.37 5.93
N PHE A 40 -2.66 8.58 6.22
CA PHE A 40 -1.25 8.93 5.99
C PHE A 40 -0.67 8.21 4.78
N TRP A 41 -1.38 7.24 4.21
CA TRP A 41 -0.89 6.34 3.18
C TRP A 41 -0.28 7.03 1.96
N LYS A 42 -0.88 8.15 1.49
CA LYS A 42 -0.35 8.91 0.35
C LYS A 42 1.07 9.41 0.65
N GLN A 43 1.24 10.04 1.80
CA GLN A 43 2.53 10.55 2.25
C GLN A 43 3.52 9.39 2.46
N THR A 44 3.10 8.34 3.16
CA THR A 44 3.92 7.15 3.40
C THR A 44 4.45 6.53 2.11
N ARG A 45 3.64 6.45 1.05
CA ARG A 45 4.08 5.94 -0.26
C ARG A 45 5.10 6.81 -0.98
N GLU A 46 5.19 8.09 -0.64
CA GLU A 46 6.19 9.01 -1.20
C GLU A 46 7.55 8.90 -0.48
N HIS A 47 7.58 8.34 0.73
CA HIS A 47 8.83 8.06 1.43
C HIS A 47 9.65 6.96 0.73
N GLU A 48 10.96 7.21 0.60
CA GLU A 48 11.90 6.27 -0.03
C GLU A 48 11.92 4.90 0.67
N ASP A 49 11.86 4.84 2.00
CA ASP A 49 11.81 3.58 2.77
C ASP A 49 10.58 2.73 2.40
N ALA A 50 9.42 3.34 2.21
CA ALA A 50 8.23 2.63 1.77
C ALA A 50 8.35 2.15 0.33
N GLN A 51 8.87 3.00 -0.56
CA GLN A 51 9.08 2.63 -1.97
C GLN A 51 10.05 1.47 -2.11
N GLN A 52 11.15 1.48 -1.37
CA GLN A 52 12.14 0.41 -1.36
C GLN A 52 11.54 -0.92 -0.91
N ARG A 53 10.76 -0.93 0.17
CA ARG A 53 10.11 -2.15 0.67
C ARG A 53 9.05 -2.68 -0.29
N LEU A 54 8.27 -1.78 -0.91
CA LEU A 54 7.29 -2.16 -1.92
C LEU A 54 7.96 -2.71 -3.18
N ALA A 55 9.10 -2.14 -3.59
CA ALA A 55 9.88 -2.61 -4.73
C ALA A 55 10.55 -3.97 -4.46
N ALA A 56 10.98 -4.22 -3.22
CA ALA A 56 11.57 -5.50 -2.82
C ALA A 56 10.55 -6.65 -2.77
N ASN A 57 9.25 -6.36 -2.76
CA ASN A 57 8.22 -7.38 -2.64
C ASN A 57 7.81 -7.96 -4.02
N VAL A 58 8.28 -9.17 -4.33
CA VAL A 58 8.02 -9.85 -5.61
C VAL A 58 6.53 -10.03 -5.90
N PHE A 59 5.70 -10.28 -4.89
CA PHE A 59 4.26 -10.48 -5.06
C PHE A 59 3.57 -9.22 -5.59
N ARG A 60 4.06 -8.04 -5.21
CA ARG A 60 3.56 -6.76 -5.71
C ARG A 60 3.84 -6.60 -7.20
N ALA A 61 5.03 -6.99 -7.66
CA ALA A 61 5.40 -6.89 -9.07
C ALA A 61 4.51 -7.79 -9.94
N VAL A 62 4.29 -9.04 -9.51
CA VAL A 62 3.45 -10.02 -10.24
C VAL A 62 1.99 -9.55 -10.34
N THR A 63 1.42 -9.08 -9.24
CA THR A 63 0.01 -8.62 -9.20
C THR A 63 -0.23 -7.29 -9.93
N LEU A 64 0.82 -6.49 -10.16
CA LEU A 64 0.73 -5.30 -11.01
C LEU A 64 0.78 -5.67 -12.50
N ALA A 65 1.56 -6.69 -12.88
CA ALA A 65 1.65 -7.16 -14.25
C ALA A 65 0.35 -7.85 -14.72
N ASP A 66 -0.31 -8.61 -13.84
CA ASP A 66 -1.58 -9.30 -14.12
C ASP A 66 -2.75 -8.32 -14.39
N HIS A 67 -2.72 -7.14 -13.77
CA HIS A 67 -3.78 -6.12 -13.90
C HIS A 67 -3.47 -5.01 -14.91
N ALA A 68 -2.40 -5.14 -15.70
CA ALA A 68 -2.12 -4.20 -16.78
C ALA A 68 -3.20 -4.36 -17.88
N PRO A 69 -3.84 -3.28 -18.33
CA PRO A 69 -4.80 -3.37 -19.43
C PRO A 69 -4.10 -3.93 -20.69
N PRO A 70 -4.76 -4.78 -21.50
CA PRO A 70 -4.21 -5.20 -22.77
C PRO A 70 -3.99 -3.97 -23.65
N VAL A 71 -2.80 -3.91 -24.27
CA VAL A 71 -2.38 -2.89 -25.26
C VAL A 71 -3.32 -2.86 -26.47
#